data_AF-A0A4Q7YZR3-F1
#
_entry.id   AF-A0A4Q7YZR3-F1
#
_cell.length_a   1.000
_cell.length_b   1.000
_cell.length_c   1.000
_cell.angle_alpha   90.00
_cell.angle_beta   90.00
_cell.angle_gamma   90.00
#
_symmetry.space_group_name_H-M   'P 1'
#
loop_
_entity.id
_entity.type
_entity.pdbx_description
1 polymer ?
#
loop_
_entity_poly.entity_id
_entity_poly.type
_entity_poly.pdbx_seq_one_letter_code
_entity_poly.pdbx_strand_id
1 'polypeptide(L)'
;MASLRNASLSITIPAFLSCLLFSTGCVHRTPVSGETYTLEKNSGYSLLVPSLSTQASDQDFQTSTLTLPDSAPTNDAPAQHCVIGGSIFSLAPDSTGKPNQWAVKGLSPLGWQKRAGDLDVHAEWNRFLGDLLELERLSCFPRNQSFYTLRRAIAERIPLPANEAAFFAYSFGGRGFVDLAPGMQIKIERPLIQDATPTTRASYKGSLEADYRVISPSTTGVELLLSHTSNRRAGQSLGADGDLPFELSGRFASRPLLRIFLQSIGDGKAQPTAILLGASSVHDLDETTHRIEENGRTSCPPSSFPTFECISFGTETAVSLLSSVRINGKTELRPFGTTMGYLIDVASSGAGRSNIAALTQTLQTASLSRPLAGGGYAEVTFPKTIDSVSQIVLLPGDHLAWKH
;
A
#
# COMPACT_ATOMS: atom_id res chain seq x y z
N MET A 1 -63.43 35.15 58.42
CA MET A 1 -62.76 34.19 59.34
C MET A 1 -61.98 33.23 58.45
N ALA A 2 -60.72 33.56 58.16
CA ALA A 2 -59.50 33.08 58.84
C ALA A 2 -58.95 31.87 58.06
N SER A 3 -57.65 31.69 57.78
CA SER A 3 -56.43 32.43 58.07
C SER A 3 -55.36 31.91 57.10
N LEU A 4 -54.44 32.78 56.69
CA LEU A 4 -53.18 32.48 56.02
C LEU A 4 -52.35 31.40 56.73
N ARG A 5 -51.53 30.65 55.97
CA ARG A 5 -50.10 30.46 56.28
C ARG A 5 -49.28 29.96 55.08
N ASN A 6 -48.13 30.61 54.95
CA ASN A 6 -47.05 30.41 54.00
C ASN A 6 -46.33 29.06 54.15
N ALA A 7 -45.77 28.55 53.06
CA ALA A 7 -44.45 27.91 53.06
C ALA A 7 -43.80 28.10 51.69
N SER A 8 -42.80 28.98 51.67
CA SER A 8 -41.86 29.23 50.58
C SER A 8 -40.84 28.11 50.48
N LEU A 9 -40.62 27.56 49.28
CA LEU A 9 -39.42 26.79 48.96
C LEU A 9 -38.81 27.35 47.66
N SER A 10 -37.74 28.09 47.83
CA SER A 10 -36.86 28.55 46.75
C SER A 10 -35.87 27.44 46.41
N ILE A 11 -35.93 26.93 45.17
CA ILE A 11 -34.86 26.09 44.60
C ILE A 11 -34.27 26.85 43.42
N THR A 12 -33.15 27.52 43.68
CA THR A 12 -32.22 28.05 42.67
C THR A 12 -31.19 26.97 42.35
N ILE A 13 -31.17 26.49 41.10
CA ILE A 13 -30.04 25.75 40.52
C ILE A 13 -29.59 26.50 39.26
N PRO A 14 -28.42 27.14 39.24
CA PRO A 14 -27.78 27.67 38.05
C PRO A 14 -26.69 26.69 37.58
N ALA A 15 -26.84 26.08 36.40
CA ALA A 15 -25.71 25.46 35.69
C ALA A 15 -26.14 25.03 34.28
N PHE A 16 -25.96 25.89 33.29
CA PHE A 16 -25.68 25.43 31.91
C PHE A 16 -24.50 26.25 31.38
N LEU A 17 -23.34 25.89 31.92
CA LEU A 17 -22.04 26.09 31.30
C LEU A 17 -21.86 25.00 30.22
N SER A 18 -21.09 25.32 29.18
CA SER A 18 -20.44 24.38 28.25
C SER A 18 -21.23 23.91 27.02
N CYS A 19 -21.28 24.78 26.01
CA CYS A 19 -21.13 24.35 24.61
C CYS A 19 -19.93 25.08 23.97
N LEU A 20 -18.73 24.86 24.52
CA LEU A 20 -17.50 25.03 23.73
C LEU A 20 -17.38 23.81 22.83
N LEU A 21 -18.03 23.89 21.67
CA LEU A 21 -17.72 23.06 20.52
C LEU A 21 -16.27 23.34 20.14
N PHE A 22 -15.34 22.59 20.73
CA PHE A 22 -14.00 22.45 20.21
C PHE A 22 -14.14 21.81 18.83
N SER A 23 -14.26 22.66 17.82
CA SER A 23 -13.91 22.33 16.46
C SER A 23 -12.45 21.88 16.48
N THR A 24 -12.22 20.60 16.70
CA THR A 24 -10.96 19.93 16.40
C THR A 24 -10.80 20.02 14.90
N GLY A 25 -10.26 21.17 14.44
CA GLY A 25 -9.88 21.37 13.06
C GLY A 25 -8.98 20.22 12.67
N CYS A 26 -9.35 19.53 11.59
CA CYS A 26 -8.50 18.50 11.00
C CYS A 26 -7.13 19.14 10.76
N VAL A 27 -6.13 18.71 11.54
CA VAL A 27 -4.74 19.09 11.32
C VAL A 27 -4.36 18.53 9.96
N HIS A 28 -4.48 19.37 8.93
CA HIS A 28 -3.85 19.10 7.65
C HIS A 28 -2.37 19.13 7.93
N ARG A 29 -1.74 17.95 8.04
CA ARG A 29 -0.29 17.84 8.14
C ARG A 29 0.27 18.58 6.95
N THR A 30 0.91 19.73 7.22
CA THR A 30 1.61 20.50 6.20
C THR A 30 2.67 19.61 5.55
N PRO A 31 2.91 19.76 4.24
CA PRO A 31 3.99 19.06 3.57
C PRO A 31 5.28 19.29 4.36
N VAL A 32 6.06 18.22 4.57
CA VAL A 32 7.36 18.33 5.22
C VAL A 32 8.25 19.05 4.22
N SER A 33 8.50 20.33 4.46
CA SER A 33 9.28 21.19 3.58
C SER A 33 10.69 20.62 3.42
N GLY A 34 11.03 20.08 2.25
CA GLY A 34 12.40 19.72 1.87
C GLY A 34 12.58 18.37 1.17
N GLU A 35 11.65 17.42 1.32
CA GLU A 35 11.75 16.13 0.62
C GLU A 35 11.02 16.21 -0.73
N THR A 36 11.74 15.96 -1.83
CA THR A 36 11.19 15.91 -3.19
C THR A 36 11.71 14.67 -3.91
N TYR A 37 10.92 14.17 -4.86
CA TYR A 37 11.36 13.18 -5.84
C TYR A 37 11.49 13.88 -7.18
N THR A 38 12.51 13.55 -7.95
CA THR A 38 12.65 13.99 -9.34
C THR A 38 12.57 12.78 -10.25
N LEU A 39 11.68 12.84 -11.25
CA LEU A 39 11.65 11.87 -12.33
C LEU A 39 12.75 12.21 -13.33
N GLU A 40 13.84 11.43 -13.30
CA GLU A 40 14.96 11.56 -14.21
C GLU A 40 14.91 10.48 -15.29
N LYS A 41 15.21 10.87 -16.53
CA LYS A 41 15.33 9.91 -17.64
C LYS A 41 16.81 9.54 -17.80
N ASN A 42 17.16 8.32 -17.42
CA ASN A 42 18.52 7.80 -17.53
C ASN A 42 18.51 6.62 -18.50
N SER A 43 19.27 6.71 -19.59
CA SER A 43 19.35 5.78 -20.74
C SER A 43 18.84 4.35 -20.47
N GLY A 44 17.52 4.14 -20.60
CA GLY A 44 16.85 2.84 -20.42
C GLY A 44 15.78 2.80 -19.32
N TYR A 45 15.87 3.64 -18.28
CA TYR A 45 14.95 3.68 -17.14
C TYR A 45 14.50 5.12 -16.83
N SER A 46 13.23 5.28 -16.45
CA SER A 46 12.74 6.52 -15.83
C SER A 46 12.79 6.33 -14.32
N LEU A 47 13.68 7.04 -13.64
CA LEU A 47 13.96 6.84 -12.22
C LEU A 47 13.29 7.94 -11.39
N LEU A 48 12.66 7.56 -10.28
CA LEU A 48 12.31 8.47 -9.20
C LEU A 48 13.52 8.60 -8.28
N VAL A 49 14.15 9.78 -8.28
CA VAL A 49 15.35 10.08 -7.50
C VAL A 49 14.98 10.97 -6.32
N PRO A 50 15.22 10.55 -5.07
CA PRO A 50 14.96 11.40 -3.90
C PRO A 50 15.97 12.54 -3.80
N SER A 51 15.54 13.73 -3.37
CA SER A 51 16.38 14.93 -3.16
C SER A 51 17.25 14.90 -1.90
N LEU A 52 17.22 13.79 -1.18
CA LEU A 52 17.81 13.66 0.15
C LEU A 52 19.34 13.73 0.11
N SER A 53 19.94 14.20 1.21
CA SER A 53 21.39 14.35 1.36
C SER A 53 22.09 13.01 1.18
N THR A 54 22.66 12.81 -0.01
CA THR A 54 23.57 11.71 -0.32
C THR A 54 24.86 11.93 0.44
N GLN A 55 25.19 11.04 1.39
CA GLN A 55 26.40 11.17 2.21
C GLN A 55 27.65 10.72 1.44
N ALA A 56 27.49 9.72 0.57
CA ALA A 56 28.56 9.22 -0.29
C ALA A 56 27.95 8.60 -1.54
N SER A 57 28.47 8.97 -2.71
CA SER A 57 28.21 8.26 -3.96
C SER A 57 29.54 7.72 -4.47
N ASP A 58 29.66 6.40 -4.52
CA ASP A 58 30.50 5.81 -5.57
C ASP A 58 29.76 6.02 -6.90
N GLN A 59 30.43 6.00 -8.04
CA GLN A 59 29.78 6.25 -9.33
C GLN A 59 28.53 5.37 -9.52
N ASP A 60 28.57 4.13 -9.04
CA ASP A 60 27.53 3.13 -9.26
C ASP A 60 26.56 2.97 -8.08
N PHE A 61 26.90 3.47 -6.88
CA PHE A 61 26.10 3.29 -5.68
C PHE A 61 25.99 4.58 -4.88
N GLN A 62 24.84 4.79 -4.26
CA GLN A 62 24.66 5.90 -3.33
C GLN A 62 24.29 5.38 -1.94
N THR A 63 24.73 6.12 -0.93
CA THR A 63 24.33 5.92 0.47
C THR A 63 23.55 7.13 0.96
N SER A 64 22.39 6.85 1.54
CA SER A 64 21.47 7.83 2.11
C SER A 64 21.24 7.54 3.59
N THR A 65 21.05 8.58 4.39
CA THR A 65 20.66 8.42 5.80
C THR A 65 19.15 8.22 5.90
N LEU A 66 18.77 7.15 6.60
CA LEU A 66 17.42 6.88 7.08
C LEU A 66 17.36 7.23 8.56
N THR A 67 16.49 8.17 8.93
CA THR A 67 16.22 8.50 10.34
C THR A 67 14.86 7.90 10.71
N LEU A 68 14.87 6.99 11.66
CA LEU A 68 13.66 6.36 12.19
C LEU A 68 13.08 7.22 13.32
N PRO A 69 11.74 7.34 13.43
CA PRO A 69 11.09 8.03 14.54
C PRO A 69 11.61 7.57 15.92
N ASP A 70 11.96 8.55 16.76
CA ASP A 70 12.60 8.32 18.06
C ASP A 70 11.75 7.42 18.95
N SER A 71 12.25 6.21 19.16
CA SER A 71 11.94 5.35 20.29
C SER A 71 13.23 4.61 20.63
N ALA A 72 13.56 4.50 21.91
CA ALA A 72 14.79 3.83 22.33
C ALA A 72 14.85 2.42 21.72
N PRO A 73 16.00 2.00 21.14
CA PRO A 73 16.17 0.62 20.70
C PRO A 73 15.93 -0.31 21.89
N THR A 74 15.34 -1.46 21.59
CA THR A 74 14.78 -2.35 22.61
C THR A 74 15.79 -3.09 23.45
N ASN A 75 17.00 -3.28 22.93
CA ASN A 75 18.06 -4.05 23.54
C ASN A 75 19.41 -3.41 23.20
N ASP A 76 20.39 -3.61 24.08
CA ASP A 76 21.82 -3.46 23.79
C ASP A 76 22.30 -4.55 22.81
N ALA A 77 21.53 -4.86 21.76
CA ALA A 77 21.99 -5.74 20.70
C ALA A 77 23.28 -5.10 20.15
N PRO A 78 24.42 -5.82 20.14
CA PRO A 78 25.66 -5.21 19.71
C PRO A 78 25.47 -4.73 18.28
N ALA A 79 25.69 -3.43 18.03
CA ALA A 79 25.48 -2.78 16.74
C ALA A 79 26.13 -3.54 15.55
N GLN A 80 27.14 -4.36 15.85
CA GLN A 80 27.82 -5.26 14.91
C GLN A 80 26.92 -6.33 14.26
N HIS A 81 25.81 -6.73 14.90
CA HIS A 81 24.89 -7.76 14.37
C HIS A 81 23.70 -7.17 13.60
N CYS A 82 23.52 -5.86 13.63
CA CYS A 82 22.39 -5.17 13.00
C CYS A 82 22.79 -4.62 11.63
N VAL A 83 23.32 -5.47 10.76
CA VAL A 83 23.85 -5.09 9.45
C VAL A 83 23.35 -6.06 8.38
N ILE A 84 22.91 -5.52 7.25
CA ILE A 84 22.62 -6.26 6.02
C ILE A 84 23.73 -5.94 5.03
N GLY A 85 24.56 -6.93 4.73
CA GLY A 85 25.59 -6.84 3.70
C GLY A 85 25.08 -7.35 2.36
N GLY A 86 24.92 -6.47 1.38
CA GLY A 86 24.52 -6.87 0.03
C GLY A 86 25.33 -6.21 -1.07
N SER A 87 25.31 -6.84 -2.25
CA SER A 87 26.00 -6.36 -3.44
C SER A 87 25.40 -5.05 -3.94
N ILE A 88 24.06 -4.96 -3.94
CA ILE A 88 23.28 -3.79 -4.37
C ILE A 88 22.74 -3.01 -3.18
N PHE A 89 21.95 -3.67 -2.34
CA PHE A 89 21.28 -3.06 -1.20
C PHE A 89 21.99 -3.45 0.09
N SER A 90 22.25 -2.47 0.95
CA SER A 90 22.77 -2.72 2.29
C SER A 90 22.16 -1.77 3.30
N LEU A 91 22.14 -2.19 4.55
CA LEU A 91 21.62 -1.41 5.67
C LEU A 91 22.55 -1.59 6.86
N ALA A 92 22.98 -0.50 7.47
CA ALA A 92 23.83 -0.54 8.67
C ALA A 92 23.51 0.66 9.57
N PRO A 93 23.87 0.64 10.86
CA PRO A 93 23.84 1.83 11.69
C PRO A 93 24.72 2.93 11.08
N ASP A 94 24.26 4.18 11.15
CA ASP A 94 25.04 5.32 10.62
C ASP A 94 26.30 5.56 11.48
N SER A 95 27.36 6.04 10.84
CA SER A 95 28.65 6.44 11.43
C SER A 95 28.54 7.55 12.49
N THR A 96 27.42 8.26 12.54
CA THR A 96 27.13 9.32 13.52
C THR A 96 26.96 8.78 14.95
N GLY A 97 26.78 7.47 15.11
CA GLY A 97 26.56 6.83 16.42
C GLY A 97 25.18 7.09 17.01
N LYS A 98 24.26 7.69 16.27
CA LYS A 98 22.87 7.89 16.72
C LYS A 98 22.07 6.59 16.53
N PRO A 99 21.36 6.10 17.56
CA PRO A 99 20.69 4.80 17.52
C PRO A 99 19.49 4.73 16.56
N ASN A 100 18.96 5.89 16.14
CA ASN A 100 17.85 6.01 15.22
C ASN A 100 18.28 6.30 13.77
N GLN A 101 19.59 6.37 13.50
CA GLN A 101 20.12 6.68 12.17
C GLN A 101 20.76 5.45 11.53
N TRP A 102 20.41 5.24 10.28
CA TRP A 102 20.82 4.11 9.49
C TRP A 102 21.35 4.58 8.14
N ALA A 103 22.42 3.96 7.68
CA ALA A 103 22.94 4.13 6.33
C ALA A 103 22.29 3.10 5.40
N VAL A 104 21.54 3.58 4.41
CA VAL A 104 20.92 2.77 3.36
C VAL A 104 21.75 2.93 2.09
N LYS A 105 22.22 1.82 1.52
CA LYS A 105 22.89 1.79 0.22
C LYS A 105 21.97 1.24 -0.86
N GLY A 106 22.02 1.82 -2.04
CA GLY A 106 21.39 1.29 -3.25
C GLY A 106 22.13 1.75 -4.51
N LEU A 107 21.63 1.37 -5.70
CA LEU A 107 22.16 1.89 -6.97
C LEU A 107 21.96 3.41 -7.05
N SER A 108 22.98 4.12 -7.49
CA SER A 108 22.83 5.52 -7.91
C SER A 108 22.07 5.59 -9.25
N PRO A 109 21.62 6.76 -9.72
CA PRO A 109 21.05 6.90 -11.06
C PRO A 109 21.98 6.37 -12.18
N LEU A 110 23.29 6.59 -12.02
CA LEU A 110 24.31 6.07 -12.94
C LEU A 110 24.51 4.56 -12.78
N GLY A 111 24.40 4.01 -11.56
CA GLY A 111 24.42 2.58 -11.29
C GLY A 111 23.29 1.83 -11.99
N TRP A 112 22.07 2.37 -11.94
CA TRP A 112 20.93 1.85 -12.69
C TRP A 112 21.21 1.80 -14.19
N GLN A 113 21.80 2.86 -14.75
CA GLN A 113 22.14 2.89 -16.17
C GLN A 113 23.20 1.84 -16.55
N LYS A 114 24.24 1.67 -15.74
CA LYS A 114 25.38 0.81 -16.08
C LYS A 114 25.13 -0.66 -15.79
N ARG A 115 24.37 -0.99 -14.74
CA ARG A 115 24.34 -2.34 -14.16
C ARG A 115 22.98 -3.02 -14.16
N ALA A 116 21.88 -2.29 -14.35
CA ALA A 116 20.54 -2.90 -14.19
C ALA A 116 20.24 -3.98 -15.24
N GLY A 117 20.90 -3.98 -16.40
CA GLY A 117 20.79 -5.05 -17.38
C GLY A 117 21.60 -6.31 -17.02
N ASP A 118 22.61 -6.18 -16.17
CA ASP A 118 23.54 -7.27 -15.82
C ASP A 118 23.21 -7.91 -14.46
N LEU A 119 22.34 -7.27 -13.67
CA LEU A 119 22.00 -7.66 -12.31
C LEU A 119 20.52 -7.99 -12.18
N ASP A 120 20.20 -9.07 -11.48
CA ASP A 120 18.82 -9.33 -11.04
C ASP A 120 18.51 -8.49 -9.80
N VAL A 121 18.19 -7.20 -10.03
CA VAL A 121 17.90 -6.24 -8.96
C VAL A 121 16.67 -6.67 -8.14
N HIS A 122 15.71 -7.37 -8.74
CA HIS A 122 14.53 -7.88 -8.04
C HIS A 122 14.90 -9.00 -7.07
N ALA A 123 15.75 -9.95 -7.48
CA ALA A 123 16.26 -10.98 -6.58
C ALA A 123 17.08 -10.40 -5.43
N GLU A 124 17.96 -9.43 -5.70
CA GLU A 124 18.74 -8.74 -4.66
C GLU A 124 17.85 -7.96 -3.68
N TRP A 125 16.78 -7.31 -4.17
CA TRP A 125 15.81 -6.66 -3.31
C TRP A 125 15.05 -7.65 -2.43
N ASN A 126 14.59 -8.77 -2.99
CA ASN A 126 13.88 -9.80 -2.21
C ASN A 126 14.79 -10.41 -1.14
N ARG A 127 16.07 -10.67 -1.45
CA ARG A 127 17.06 -11.12 -0.46
C ARG A 127 17.23 -10.08 0.65
N PHE A 128 17.41 -8.81 0.29
CA PHE A 128 17.53 -7.70 1.23
C PHE A 128 16.30 -7.60 2.15
N LEU A 129 15.08 -7.81 1.64
CA LEU A 129 13.87 -7.83 2.45
C LEU A 129 13.83 -9.00 3.44
N GLY A 130 14.31 -10.18 3.04
CA GLY A 130 14.47 -11.33 3.95
C GLY A 130 15.44 -11.01 5.10
N ASP A 131 16.58 -10.40 4.78
CA ASP A 131 17.56 -9.98 5.79
C ASP A 131 17.01 -8.85 6.70
N LEU A 132 16.23 -7.92 6.15
CA LEU A 132 15.61 -6.81 6.89
C LEU A 132 14.60 -7.31 7.93
N LEU A 133 13.81 -8.30 7.56
CA LEU A 133 12.91 -8.97 8.48
C LEU A 133 13.67 -9.64 9.62
N GLU A 134 14.78 -10.33 9.32
CA GLU A 134 15.58 -10.98 10.36
C GLU A 134 16.13 -9.95 11.35
N LEU A 135 16.56 -8.78 10.88
CA LEU A 135 16.96 -7.68 11.76
C LEU A 135 15.81 -7.16 12.63
N GLU A 136 14.58 -7.06 12.10
CA GLU A 136 13.40 -6.71 12.90
C GLU A 136 13.13 -7.77 13.99
N ARG A 137 13.23 -9.06 13.65
CA ARG A 137 13.07 -10.17 14.60
C ARG A 137 14.12 -10.14 15.72
N LEU A 138 15.35 -9.78 15.37
CA LEU A 138 16.45 -9.56 16.33
C LEU A 138 16.31 -8.24 17.11
N SER A 139 15.20 -7.51 16.91
CA SER A 139 14.89 -6.26 17.61
C SER A 139 15.94 -5.16 17.38
N CYS A 140 16.54 -5.13 16.18
CA CYS A 140 17.51 -4.12 15.78
C CYS A 140 16.90 -2.72 15.60
N PHE A 141 15.58 -2.63 15.36
CA PHE A 141 14.88 -1.38 15.14
C PHE A 141 14.03 -0.95 16.34
N PRO A 142 13.66 0.34 16.46
CA PRO A 142 12.73 0.80 17.49
C PRO A 142 11.37 0.10 17.45
N ARG A 143 10.72 -0.13 18.61
CA ARG A 143 9.46 -0.94 18.74
C ARG A 143 8.31 -0.54 17.82
N ASN A 144 8.27 0.71 17.39
CA ASN A 144 7.18 1.24 16.60
C ASN A 144 7.44 1.15 15.09
N GLN A 145 8.55 0.52 14.69
CA GLN A 145 8.90 0.30 13.30
C GLN A 145 8.47 -1.11 12.89
N SER A 146 7.47 -1.19 12.02
CA SER A 146 7.13 -2.44 11.36
C SER A 146 7.98 -2.67 10.13
N PHE A 147 8.16 -3.93 9.73
CA PHE A 147 8.72 -4.33 8.44
C PHE A 147 8.22 -3.47 7.27
N TYR A 148 6.91 -3.27 7.14
CA TYR A 148 6.31 -2.49 6.06
C TYR A 148 6.73 -1.01 6.12
N THR A 149 6.79 -0.44 7.31
CA THR A 149 7.22 0.96 7.50
C THR A 149 8.69 1.11 7.14
N LEU A 150 9.54 0.19 7.61
CA LEU A 150 10.97 0.16 7.31
C LEU A 150 11.22 0.00 5.82
N ARG A 151 10.62 -1.01 5.20
CA ARG A 151 10.71 -1.24 3.76
C ARG A 151 10.37 0.00 2.96
N ARG A 152 9.22 0.61 3.26
CA ARG A 152 8.76 1.81 2.56
C ARG A 152 9.73 2.96 2.80
N ALA A 153 10.14 3.19 4.05
CA ALA A 153 11.09 4.24 4.39
C ALA A 153 12.44 4.04 3.67
N ILE A 154 12.92 2.80 3.52
CA ILE A 154 14.14 2.46 2.77
C ILE A 154 13.95 2.75 1.27
N ALA A 155 12.84 2.30 0.68
CA ALA A 155 12.51 2.56 -0.72
C ALA A 155 12.44 4.08 -1.01
N GLU A 156 11.98 4.87 -0.04
CA GLU A 156 11.94 6.33 -0.11
C GLU A 156 13.34 7.00 -0.12
N ARG A 157 14.40 6.29 0.29
CA ARG A 157 15.79 6.81 0.39
C ARG A 157 16.68 6.49 -0.82
N ILE A 158 16.21 5.67 -1.76
CA ILE A 158 17.01 5.20 -2.89
C ILE A 158 16.35 5.54 -4.23
N PRO A 159 17.11 5.66 -5.33
CA PRO A 159 16.56 5.84 -6.66
C PRO A 159 15.90 4.55 -7.12
N LEU A 160 14.69 4.64 -7.66
CA LEU A 160 13.91 3.49 -8.10
C LEU A 160 13.29 3.73 -9.48
N PRO A 161 13.12 2.71 -10.33
CA PRO A 161 12.34 2.83 -11.56
C PRO A 161 10.90 3.24 -11.23
N ALA A 162 10.43 4.31 -11.86
CA ALA A 162 9.13 4.91 -11.59
C ALA A 162 7.96 3.95 -11.85
N ASN A 163 8.13 3.09 -12.86
CA ASN A 163 7.19 2.06 -13.27
C ASN A 163 7.21 0.83 -12.35
N GLU A 164 8.24 0.69 -11.51
CA GLU A 164 8.41 -0.42 -10.57
C GLU A 164 8.37 0.03 -9.11
N ALA A 165 8.13 1.31 -8.83
CA ALA A 165 8.12 1.84 -7.46
C ALA A 165 7.18 1.05 -6.53
N ALA A 166 6.08 0.53 -7.07
CA ALA A 166 5.16 -0.35 -6.34
C ALA A 166 5.76 -1.71 -5.97
N PHE A 167 6.67 -2.28 -6.76
CA PHE A 167 7.43 -3.48 -6.42
C PHE A 167 8.26 -3.25 -5.15
N PHE A 168 9.05 -2.17 -5.15
CA PHE A 168 9.94 -1.86 -4.04
C PHE A 168 9.16 -1.51 -2.77
N ALA A 169 8.05 -0.78 -2.89
CA ALA A 169 7.23 -0.39 -1.75
C ALA A 169 6.31 -1.53 -1.22
N TYR A 170 5.81 -2.43 -2.09
CA TYR A 170 4.68 -3.34 -1.76
C TYR A 170 4.77 -4.77 -2.34
N SER A 171 5.92 -5.17 -2.88
CA SER A 171 6.19 -6.50 -3.49
C SER A 171 5.39 -6.78 -4.76
N PHE A 172 4.86 -5.75 -5.41
CA PHE A 172 4.13 -5.91 -6.67
C PHE A 172 5.08 -6.09 -7.86
N GLY A 173 5.46 -7.33 -8.16
CA GLY A 173 6.50 -7.64 -9.15
C GLY A 173 6.02 -8.38 -10.39
N GLY A 174 4.72 -8.40 -10.69
CA GLY A 174 4.19 -9.18 -11.81
C GLY A 174 4.23 -10.71 -11.62
N ARG A 175 4.82 -11.20 -10.50
CA ARG A 175 4.70 -12.58 -9.99
C ARG A 175 3.28 -12.92 -9.50
N GLY A 176 2.29 -12.09 -9.82
CA GLY A 176 0.89 -12.35 -9.51
C GLY A 176 0.56 -12.28 -8.03
N PHE A 177 1.36 -11.58 -7.20
CA PHE A 177 0.97 -11.26 -5.83
C PHE A 177 1.42 -9.87 -5.37
N VAL A 178 0.80 -9.38 -4.29
CA VAL A 178 1.09 -8.10 -3.63
C VAL A 178 0.98 -8.26 -2.13
N ASP A 179 1.93 -7.69 -1.38
CA ASP A 179 1.80 -7.54 0.06
C ASP A 179 0.84 -6.40 0.36
N LEU A 180 -0.22 -6.70 1.12
CA LEU A 180 -1.21 -5.70 1.45
C LEU A 180 -0.65 -4.70 2.45
N ALA A 181 -0.85 -3.43 2.15
CA ALA A 181 -0.40 -2.32 2.98
C ALA A 181 -1.52 -1.30 3.20
N PRO A 182 -1.41 -0.46 4.26
CA PRO A 182 -2.43 0.53 4.56
C PRO A 182 -2.71 1.47 3.37
N GLY A 183 -3.98 1.76 3.14
CA GLY A 183 -4.43 2.60 2.01
C GLY A 183 -4.77 1.82 0.74
N MET A 184 -4.52 0.51 0.72
CA MET A 184 -5.08 -0.40 -0.27
C MET A 184 -6.52 -0.79 0.08
N GLN A 185 -7.26 -1.26 -0.93
CA GLN A 185 -8.59 -1.83 -0.77
C GLN A 185 -8.75 -3.07 -1.64
N ILE A 186 -9.32 -4.13 -1.07
CA ILE A 186 -9.73 -5.32 -1.80
C ILE A 186 -11.21 -5.17 -2.14
N LYS A 187 -11.57 -5.32 -3.40
CA LYS A 187 -12.96 -5.41 -3.87
C LYS A 187 -13.23 -6.83 -4.34
N ILE A 188 -14.27 -7.45 -3.80
CA ILE A 188 -14.69 -8.82 -4.12
C ILE A 188 -16.08 -8.74 -4.73
N GLU A 189 -16.25 -9.35 -5.90
CA GLU A 189 -17.52 -9.37 -6.65
C GLU A 189 -17.82 -10.81 -7.07
N ARG A 190 -19.00 -11.30 -6.73
CA ARG A 190 -19.46 -12.64 -7.10
C ARG A 190 -20.84 -12.57 -7.74
N PRO A 191 -21.01 -12.94 -9.03
CA PRO A 191 -22.32 -13.15 -9.61
C PRO A 191 -22.95 -14.41 -9.00
N LEU A 192 -24.26 -14.37 -8.83
CA LEU A 192 -25.06 -15.50 -8.37
C LEU A 192 -25.78 -16.07 -9.59
N ILE A 193 -25.45 -17.29 -9.98
CA ILE A 193 -26.00 -17.94 -11.18
C ILE A 193 -26.70 -19.23 -10.76
N GLN A 194 -27.93 -19.44 -11.25
CA GLN A 194 -28.67 -20.69 -11.07
C GLN A 194 -28.19 -21.72 -12.10
N ASP A 195 -27.52 -22.76 -11.61
CA ASP A 195 -26.98 -23.92 -12.34
C ASP A 195 -25.78 -23.64 -13.28
N ALA A 196 -24.81 -24.57 -13.28
CA ALA A 196 -23.53 -24.51 -14.00
C ALA A 196 -23.63 -24.66 -15.54
N THR A 197 -24.82 -24.45 -16.11
CA THR A 197 -25.08 -24.45 -17.56
C THR A 197 -24.75 -23.09 -18.19
N PRO A 198 -24.59 -22.97 -19.52
CA PRO A 198 -24.05 -21.78 -20.16
C PRO A 198 -24.80 -20.51 -19.74
N THR A 199 -24.03 -19.47 -19.40
CA THR A 199 -24.46 -18.17 -18.89
C THR A 199 -25.50 -17.51 -19.78
N THR A 200 -26.77 -17.81 -19.56
CA THR A 200 -27.89 -17.07 -20.13
C THR A 200 -28.32 -15.99 -19.14
N ARG A 201 -28.82 -14.84 -19.63
CA ARG A 201 -29.36 -13.78 -18.77
C ARG A 201 -30.45 -14.27 -17.81
N ALA A 202 -31.11 -15.39 -18.14
CA ALA A 202 -32.15 -16.02 -17.34
C ALA A 202 -31.61 -16.73 -16.08
N SER A 203 -30.33 -17.13 -16.04
CA SER A 203 -29.73 -17.80 -14.88
C SER A 203 -29.14 -16.83 -13.85
N TYR A 204 -28.97 -15.54 -14.17
CA TYR A 204 -28.49 -14.54 -13.21
C TYR A 204 -29.54 -14.26 -12.11
N LYS A 205 -29.17 -14.49 -10.85
CA LYS A 205 -30.00 -14.28 -9.65
C LYS A 205 -29.59 -13.08 -8.82
N GLY A 206 -28.45 -12.47 -9.12
CA GLY A 206 -27.92 -11.39 -8.32
C GLY A 206 -26.41 -11.26 -8.34
N SER A 207 -25.92 -10.35 -7.52
CA SER A 207 -24.50 -10.23 -7.20
C SER A 207 -24.28 -9.96 -5.72
N LEU A 208 -23.13 -10.43 -5.24
CA LEU A 208 -22.55 -10.04 -3.97
C LEU A 208 -21.34 -9.17 -4.24
N GLU A 209 -21.21 -8.10 -3.46
CA GLU A 209 -20.03 -7.25 -3.46
C GLU A 209 -19.59 -7.03 -2.01
N ALA A 210 -18.30 -7.13 -1.75
CA ALA A 210 -17.69 -6.83 -0.47
C ALA A 210 -16.40 -6.04 -0.68
N ASP A 211 -16.27 -4.93 0.03
CA ASP A 211 -15.13 -4.02 -0.04
C ASP A 211 -14.38 -3.99 1.29
N TYR A 212 -13.10 -4.34 1.30
CA TYR A 212 -12.24 -4.33 2.47
C TYR A 212 -11.14 -3.29 2.35
N ARG A 213 -11.09 -2.35 3.29
CA ARG A 213 -9.94 -1.44 3.41
C ARG A 213 -8.84 -2.14 4.19
N VAL A 214 -7.61 -2.02 3.71
CA VAL A 214 -6.42 -2.42 4.45
C VAL A 214 -6.04 -1.25 5.36
N ILE A 215 -6.12 -1.48 6.67
CA ILE A 215 -5.80 -0.48 7.70
C ILE A 215 -4.61 -0.95 8.54
N SER A 216 -4.00 -0.03 9.28
CA SER A 216 -3.00 -0.35 10.29
C SER A 216 -3.61 -0.09 11.67
N PRO A 217 -4.15 -1.13 12.35
CA PRO A 217 -4.82 -0.96 13.63
C PRO A 217 -3.84 -0.65 14.79
N SER A 218 -2.54 -0.93 14.60
CA SER A 218 -1.46 -0.73 15.58
C SER A 218 -0.09 -0.63 14.87
N THR A 219 1.02 -0.62 15.63
CA THR A 219 2.39 -0.70 15.08
C THR A 219 2.73 -2.06 14.46
N THR A 220 1.87 -3.08 14.58
CA THR A 220 2.16 -4.45 14.15
C THR A 220 1.27 -4.87 12.98
N GLY A 221 1.68 -4.48 11.77
CA GLY A 221 1.11 -4.99 10.52
C GLY A 221 -0.19 -4.32 10.05
N VAL A 222 -1.02 -5.12 9.39
CA VAL A 222 -2.26 -4.70 8.72
C VAL A 222 -3.47 -5.55 9.14
N GLU A 223 -4.66 -4.96 9.00
CA GLU A 223 -5.95 -5.62 9.20
C GLU A 223 -6.91 -5.28 8.05
N LEU A 224 -7.86 -6.19 7.78
CA LEU A 224 -8.95 -5.96 6.85
C LEU A 224 -10.16 -5.37 7.58
N LEU A 225 -10.57 -4.18 7.19
CA LEU A 225 -11.80 -3.55 7.65
C LEU A 225 -12.86 -3.59 6.55
N LEU A 226 -13.92 -4.38 6.77
CA LEU A 226 -15.10 -4.37 5.91
C LEU A 226 -15.71 -2.96 5.88
N SER A 227 -15.79 -2.39 4.67
CA SER A 227 -16.16 -0.99 4.45
C SER A 227 -17.46 -0.81 3.69
N HIS A 228 -17.81 -1.77 2.84
CA HIS A 228 -19.07 -1.77 2.11
C HIS A 228 -19.45 -3.21 1.75
N THR A 229 -20.76 -3.46 1.78
CA THR A 229 -21.38 -4.68 1.28
C THR A 229 -22.59 -4.31 0.43
N SER A 230 -22.75 -5.01 -0.68
CA SER A 230 -23.95 -4.94 -1.51
C SER A 230 -24.40 -6.35 -1.81
N ASN A 231 -25.69 -6.59 -1.62
CA ASN A 231 -26.29 -7.90 -1.77
C ASN A 231 -27.59 -7.75 -2.56
N ARG A 232 -27.50 -7.96 -3.88
CA ARG A 232 -28.63 -7.80 -4.79
C ARG A 232 -29.18 -9.19 -5.13
N ARG A 233 -30.00 -9.77 -4.25
CA ARG A 233 -30.57 -11.13 -4.43
C ARG A 233 -32.03 -11.09 -4.87
N ALA A 234 -32.41 -12.05 -5.72
CA ALA A 234 -33.81 -12.44 -5.95
C ALA A 234 -34.31 -13.52 -4.95
N GLY A 235 -34.11 -13.31 -3.65
CA GLY A 235 -34.83 -14.06 -2.60
C GLY A 235 -34.31 -15.45 -2.17
N GLN A 236 -33.05 -15.84 -2.48
CA GLN A 236 -32.48 -17.13 -2.02
C GLN A 236 -31.32 -16.96 -1.00
N SER A 237 -31.25 -17.87 -0.03
CA SER A 237 -30.09 -18.05 0.86
C SER A 237 -29.00 -18.84 0.14
N LEU A 238 -27.73 -18.42 0.29
CA LEU A 238 -26.59 -18.99 -0.44
C LEU A 238 -25.81 -20.06 0.36
N GLY A 239 -26.30 -20.43 1.54
CA GLY A 239 -25.53 -21.29 2.46
C GLY A 239 -24.21 -20.64 2.92
N ALA A 240 -23.34 -21.43 3.55
CA ALA A 240 -22.10 -20.95 4.16
C ALA A 240 -21.10 -20.32 3.16
N ASP A 241 -21.05 -20.83 1.91
CA ASP A 241 -20.16 -20.30 0.87
C ASP A 241 -20.58 -18.91 0.36
N GLY A 242 -21.83 -18.51 0.59
CA GLY A 242 -22.33 -17.18 0.26
C GLY A 242 -21.87 -16.08 1.21
N ASP A 243 -21.44 -16.46 2.42
CA ASP A 243 -21.06 -15.53 3.47
C ASP A 243 -19.53 -15.36 3.60
N LEU A 244 -18.75 -16.26 2.97
CA LEU A 244 -17.28 -16.20 2.93
C LEU A 244 -16.72 -14.80 2.58
N PRO A 245 -17.26 -14.05 1.59
CA PRO A 245 -16.76 -12.72 1.28
C PRO A 245 -17.04 -11.67 2.37
N PHE A 246 -17.87 -11.94 3.37
CA PHE A 246 -18.23 -11.01 4.45
C PHE A 246 -17.49 -11.28 5.77
N GLU A 247 -16.79 -12.41 5.88
CA GLU A 247 -16.16 -12.86 7.13
C GLU A 247 -14.63 -12.69 7.14
N LEU A 248 -14.04 -12.10 6.08
CA LEU A 248 -12.58 -12.02 5.94
C LEU A 248 -11.92 -11.23 7.08
N SER A 249 -12.56 -10.16 7.57
CA SER A 249 -12.07 -9.38 8.71
C SER A 249 -11.84 -10.25 9.94
N GLY A 250 -12.84 -11.06 10.32
CA GLY A 250 -12.74 -11.93 11.49
C GLY A 250 -11.74 -13.07 11.29
N ARG A 251 -11.72 -13.66 10.09
CA ARG A 251 -10.84 -14.79 9.77
C ARG A 251 -9.36 -14.42 9.77
N PHE A 252 -9.02 -13.23 9.30
CA PHE A 252 -7.64 -12.73 9.25
C PHE A 252 -7.25 -11.82 10.43
N ALA A 253 -8.13 -11.66 11.44
CA ALA A 253 -7.89 -10.74 12.56
C ALA A 253 -6.60 -11.02 13.35
N SER A 254 -6.15 -12.28 13.40
CA SER A 254 -4.91 -12.70 14.07
C SER A 254 -3.67 -12.70 13.16
N ARG A 255 -3.81 -12.25 11.90
CA ARG A 255 -2.78 -12.33 10.86
C ARG A 255 -2.35 -10.92 10.42
N PRO A 256 -1.29 -10.36 11.03
CA PRO A 256 -0.83 -8.99 10.75
C PRO A 256 -0.14 -8.82 9.39
N LEU A 257 0.21 -9.92 8.72
CA LEU A 257 0.87 -9.90 7.41
C LEU A 257 -0.07 -10.53 6.40
N LEU A 258 -0.48 -9.76 5.40
CA LEU A 258 -1.42 -10.22 4.39
C LEU A 258 -0.83 -10.08 2.99
N ARG A 259 -1.08 -11.09 2.15
CA ARG A 259 -0.65 -11.13 0.74
C ARG A 259 -1.82 -11.58 -0.11
N ILE A 260 -2.05 -10.88 -1.21
CA ILE A 260 -3.05 -11.27 -2.19
C ILE A 260 -2.37 -11.73 -3.48
N PHE A 261 -2.76 -12.91 -3.95
CA PHE A 261 -2.44 -13.38 -5.29
C PHE A 261 -3.56 -12.94 -6.23
N LEU A 262 -3.16 -12.26 -7.30
CA LEU A 262 -4.03 -11.81 -8.38
C LEU A 262 -3.50 -12.37 -9.68
N GLN A 263 -4.39 -12.56 -10.65
CA GLN A 263 -3.99 -12.98 -11.99
C GLN A 263 -2.98 -11.99 -12.58
N SER A 264 -1.77 -12.48 -12.87
CA SER A 264 -0.86 -11.80 -13.79
C SER A 264 -1.26 -12.18 -15.22
N ILE A 265 -1.21 -11.21 -16.13
CA ILE A 265 -1.50 -11.42 -17.55
C ILE A 265 -0.32 -12.22 -18.14
N GLY A 266 -0.36 -13.55 -18.02
CA GLY A 266 0.73 -14.44 -18.44
C GLY A 266 0.22 -15.81 -18.88
N ASP A 267 0.59 -16.17 -20.11
CA ASP A 267 0.64 -17.51 -20.72
C ASP A 267 -0.65 -18.29 -21.00
N GLY A 268 -1.83 -17.70 -20.78
CA GLY A 268 -3.09 -18.17 -21.37
C GLY A 268 -3.53 -19.59 -20.97
N LYS A 269 -2.95 -20.18 -19.91
CA LYS A 269 -3.16 -21.60 -19.56
C LYS A 269 -3.67 -21.90 -18.15
N ALA A 270 -4.01 -20.91 -17.34
CA ALA A 270 -4.84 -21.14 -16.15
C ALA A 270 -5.69 -19.89 -15.90
N GLN A 271 -6.95 -20.07 -15.49
CA GLN A 271 -7.70 -19.02 -14.80
C GLN A 271 -7.29 -19.14 -13.33
N PRO A 272 -6.32 -18.35 -12.82
CA PRO A 272 -5.92 -18.46 -11.43
C PRO A 272 -7.05 -17.89 -10.59
N THR A 273 -7.45 -18.65 -9.58
CA THR A 273 -8.27 -18.15 -8.50
C THR A 273 -7.48 -17.08 -7.76
N ALA A 274 -8.12 -15.98 -7.37
CA ALA A 274 -7.46 -15.07 -6.43
C ALA A 274 -7.23 -15.83 -5.11
N ILE A 275 -6.11 -15.55 -4.42
CA ILE A 275 -5.81 -16.17 -3.14
C ILE A 275 -5.47 -15.08 -2.14
N LEU A 276 -6.14 -15.06 -0.99
CA LEU A 276 -5.76 -14.23 0.14
C LEU A 276 -5.05 -15.10 1.16
N LEU A 277 -3.81 -14.73 1.46
CA LEU A 277 -2.93 -15.37 2.42
C LEU A 277 -2.68 -14.41 3.58
N GLY A 278 -2.65 -14.94 4.79
CA GLY A 278 -2.31 -14.20 5.98
C GLY A 278 -1.44 -15.01 6.92
N ALA A 279 -0.44 -14.39 7.53
CA ALA A 279 0.50 -15.05 8.40
C ALA A 279 0.84 -14.18 9.62
N SER A 280 1.42 -14.82 10.63
CA SER A 280 1.96 -14.15 11.81
C SER A 280 3.47 -13.87 11.70
N SER A 281 4.14 -14.46 10.72
CA SER A 281 5.54 -14.18 10.37
C SER A 281 5.71 -14.09 8.86
N VAL A 282 6.69 -13.31 8.38
CA VAL A 282 6.98 -13.24 6.93
C VAL A 282 7.59 -14.55 6.44
N HIS A 283 8.29 -15.31 7.29
CA HIS A 283 8.78 -16.66 6.94
C HIS A 283 7.62 -17.58 6.55
N ASP A 284 6.58 -17.67 7.39
CA ASP A 284 5.37 -18.45 7.07
C ASP A 284 4.69 -17.92 5.79
N LEU A 285 4.66 -16.60 5.61
CA LEU A 285 4.07 -15.95 4.44
C LEU A 285 4.81 -16.35 3.16
N ASP A 286 6.15 -16.31 3.17
CA ASP A 286 7.00 -16.58 2.02
C ASP A 286 7.11 -18.08 1.72
N GLU A 287 7.22 -18.93 2.74
CA GLU A 287 7.20 -20.39 2.56
C GLU A 287 5.86 -20.82 1.94
N THR A 288 4.74 -20.29 2.46
CA THR A 288 3.41 -20.58 1.91
C THR A 288 3.25 -20.00 0.50
N THR A 289 3.81 -18.82 0.25
CA THR A 289 3.86 -18.22 -1.09
C THR A 289 4.59 -19.13 -2.07
N HIS A 290 5.77 -19.63 -1.71
CA HIS A 290 6.54 -20.53 -2.55
C HIS A 290 5.75 -21.79 -2.89
N ARG A 291 5.10 -22.41 -1.89
CA ARG A 291 4.22 -23.57 -2.09
C ARG A 291 3.04 -23.27 -3.02
N ILE A 292 2.43 -22.08 -2.93
CA ILE A 292 1.36 -21.65 -3.84
C ILE A 292 1.89 -21.51 -5.27
N GLU A 293 3.07 -20.90 -5.43
CA GLU A 293 3.71 -20.73 -6.74
C GLU A 293 4.09 -22.07 -7.39
N GLU A 294 4.66 -23.01 -6.63
CA GLU A 294 5.00 -24.36 -7.10
C GLU A 294 3.76 -25.16 -7.54
N ASN A 295 2.62 -24.93 -6.90
CA ASN A 295 1.32 -25.54 -7.26
C ASN A 295 0.56 -24.76 -8.35
N GLY A 296 1.26 -23.90 -9.09
CA GLY A 296 0.69 -23.16 -10.23
C GLY A 296 -0.34 -22.10 -9.84
N ARG A 297 -0.35 -21.63 -8.59
CA ARG A 297 -1.22 -20.55 -8.07
C ARG A 297 -2.72 -20.84 -8.20
N THR A 298 -3.10 -22.11 -8.05
CA THR A 298 -4.50 -22.56 -8.26
C THR A 298 -5.29 -22.75 -6.97
N SER A 299 -4.60 -22.96 -5.84
CA SER A 299 -5.24 -23.29 -4.58
C SER A 299 -4.34 -23.01 -3.38
N CYS A 300 -4.97 -22.88 -2.21
CA CYS A 300 -4.28 -22.90 -0.94
C CYS A 300 -3.66 -24.27 -0.67
N PRO A 301 -2.45 -24.33 -0.07
CA PRO A 301 -1.89 -25.59 0.40
C PRO A 301 -2.83 -26.25 1.43
N PRO A 302 -2.84 -27.60 1.53
CA PRO A 302 -3.64 -28.30 2.53
C PRO A 302 -3.31 -27.76 3.93
N SER A 303 -4.37 -27.47 4.71
CA SER A 303 -4.30 -26.78 6.00
C SER A 303 -3.71 -27.68 7.10
N SER A 304 -2.38 -27.83 7.11
CA SER A 304 -1.66 -28.57 8.17
C SER A 304 -0.91 -27.67 9.15
N PHE A 305 -0.99 -26.34 9.02
CA PHE A 305 -0.18 -25.42 9.83
C PHE A 305 -1.03 -24.35 10.52
N PRO A 306 -0.89 -24.17 11.85
CA PRO A 306 -1.61 -23.13 12.59
C PRO A 306 -1.04 -21.71 12.35
N THR A 307 0.04 -21.58 11.58
CA THR A 307 0.83 -20.34 11.45
C THR A 307 0.35 -19.42 10.32
N PHE A 308 -0.52 -19.90 9.43
CA PHE A 308 -1.10 -19.09 8.37
C PHE A 308 -2.61 -19.36 8.17
N GLU A 309 -3.29 -18.40 7.55
CA GLU A 309 -4.64 -18.52 7.02
C GLU A 309 -4.58 -18.35 5.50
N CYS A 310 -5.30 -19.17 4.76
CA CYS A 310 -5.34 -19.08 3.31
C CYS A 310 -6.75 -19.30 2.80
N ILE A 311 -7.19 -18.46 1.85
CA ILE A 311 -8.46 -18.58 1.15
C ILE A 311 -8.23 -18.46 -0.34
N SER A 312 -8.71 -19.45 -1.10
CA SER A 312 -8.86 -19.35 -2.55
C SER A 312 -10.27 -18.89 -2.88
N PHE A 313 -10.39 -17.82 -3.67
CA PHE A 313 -11.67 -17.36 -4.19
C PHE A 313 -12.07 -18.24 -5.38
N GLY A 314 -13.32 -18.70 -5.43
CA GLY A 314 -13.78 -19.55 -6.55
C GLY A 314 -13.66 -18.85 -7.91
N THR A 315 -13.64 -19.62 -9.00
CA THR A 315 -13.46 -19.11 -10.38
C THR A 315 -14.54 -18.10 -10.82
N GLU A 316 -15.70 -18.11 -10.18
CA GLU A 316 -16.78 -17.15 -10.41
C GLU A 316 -16.61 -15.85 -9.63
N THR A 317 -15.63 -15.76 -8.72
CA THR A 317 -15.40 -14.57 -7.88
C THR A 317 -14.30 -13.71 -8.47
N ALA A 318 -14.65 -12.49 -8.83
CA ALA A 318 -13.68 -11.47 -9.23
C ALA A 318 -13.13 -10.77 -8.00
N VAL A 319 -11.80 -10.65 -7.92
CA VAL A 319 -11.12 -9.92 -6.85
C VAL A 319 -10.20 -8.88 -7.47
N SER A 320 -10.34 -7.64 -7.02
CA SER A 320 -9.55 -6.50 -7.48
C SER A 320 -8.82 -5.86 -6.30
N LEU A 321 -7.57 -5.47 -6.52
CA LEU A 321 -6.82 -4.62 -5.59
C LEU A 321 -6.83 -3.19 -6.10
N LEU A 322 -7.24 -2.27 -5.22
CA LEU A 322 -7.39 -0.85 -5.48
C LEU A 322 -6.46 -0.06 -4.58
N SER A 323 -5.97 1.07 -5.08
CA SER A 323 -5.27 2.11 -4.31
C SER A 323 -6.18 3.30 -4.08
N SER A 324 -6.26 3.77 -2.84
CA SER A 324 -6.89 5.04 -2.51
C SER A 324 -5.96 6.19 -2.89
N VAL A 325 -6.34 6.99 -3.88
CA VAL A 325 -5.59 8.18 -4.33
C VAL A 325 -6.48 9.41 -4.20
N ARG A 326 -5.90 10.60 -3.97
CA ARG A 326 -6.67 11.85 -3.96
C ARG A 326 -6.47 12.58 -5.28
N ILE A 327 -7.54 12.84 -6.02
CA ILE A 327 -7.52 13.52 -7.31
C ILE A 327 -8.35 14.80 -7.18
N ASN A 328 -7.74 15.96 -7.43
CA ASN A 328 -8.40 17.27 -7.32
C ASN A 328 -9.19 17.46 -6.01
N GLY A 329 -8.61 17.02 -4.89
CA GLY A 329 -9.20 17.10 -3.56
C GLY A 329 -10.18 15.98 -3.19
N LYS A 330 -10.56 15.12 -4.14
CA LYS A 330 -11.48 13.99 -3.90
C LYS A 330 -10.72 12.68 -3.78
N THR A 331 -11.02 11.88 -2.76
CA THR A 331 -10.50 10.52 -2.66
C THR A 331 -11.22 9.62 -3.66
N GLU A 332 -10.45 8.90 -4.47
CA GLU A 332 -10.93 7.94 -5.45
C GLU A 332 -10.16 6.62 -5.33
N LEU A 333 -10.84 5.52 -5.68
CA LEU A 333 -10.23 4.19 -5.72
C LEU A 333 -9.86 3.87 -7.17
N ARG A 334 -8.60 3.53 -7.40
CA ARG A 334 -8.07 3.18 -8.72
C ARG A 334 -7.43 1.80 -8.69
N PRO A 335 -7.49 1.00 -9.77
CA PRO A 335 -6.76 -0.26 -9.83
C PRO A 335 -5.30 -0.09 -9.42
N PHE A 336 -4.78 -1.00 -8.59
CA PHE A 336 -3.38 -1.00 -8.21
C PHE A 336 -2.49 -1.10 -9.46
N GLY A 337 -1.46 -0.26 -9.55
CA GLY A 337 -0.64 -0.13 -10.76
C GLY A 337 -1.14 0.92 -11.76
N THR A 338 -2.24 1.63 -11.50
CA THR A 338 -2.68 2.76 -12.33
C THR A 338 -1.58 3.81 -12.46
N THR A 339 -1.31 4.27 -13.68
CA THR A 339 -0.33 5.34 -13.93
C THR A 339 -0.98 6.72 -13.94
N MET A 340 -0.19 7.74 -13.65
CA MET A 340 -0.64 9.13 -13.73
C MET A 340 -1.05 9.52 -15.16
N GLY A 341 -0.32 9.04 -16.17
CA GLY A 341 -0.63 9.27 -17.59
C GLY A 341 -2.02 8.76 -17.98
N TYR A 342 -2.41 7.57 -17.51
CA TYR A 342 -3.76 7.04 -17.76
C TYR A 342 -4.86 7.97 -17.21
N LEU A 343 -4.70 8.48 -15.97
CA LEU A 343 -5.70 9.38 -15.39
C LEU A 343 -5.81 10.70 -16.14
N ILE A 344 -4.67 11.25 -16.55
CA ILE A 344 -4.63 12.50 -17.34
C ILE A 344 -5.31 12.29 -18.70
N ASP A 345 -5.04 11.18 -19.38
CA ASP A 345 -5.65 10.85 -20.67
C ASP A 345 -7.18 10.71 -20.54
N VAL A 346 -7.66 9.96 -19.55
CA VAL A 346 -9.09 9.80 -19.25
C VAL A 346 -9.75 11.14 -18.93
N ALA A 347 -9.10 11.99 -18.13
CA ALA A 347 -9.61 13.33 -17.78
C ALA A 347 -9.69 14.27 -18.99
N SER A 348 -8.79 14.10 -19.96
CA SER A 348 -8.66 14.98 -21.14
C SER A 348 -9.50 14.50 -22.33
N SER A 349 -9.99 13.26 -22.31
CA SER A 349 -10.71 12.60 -23.40
C SER A 349 -12.24 12.69 -23.30
N GLY A 350 -12.77 13.69 -22.60
CA GLY A 350 -14.22 13.88 -22.41
C GLY A 350 -15.04 13.65 -23.69
N ALA A 351 -16.10 12.85 -23.59
CA ALA A 351 -17.00 12.48 -24.69
C ALA A 351 -16.37 11.76 -25.91
N GLY A 352 -15.22 11.09 -25.73
CA GLY A 352 -14.66 10.18 -26.74
C GLY A 352 -13.88 10.88 -27.86
N ARG A 353 -13.46 12.13 -27.66
CA ARG A 353 -12.47 12.82 -28.52
C ARG A 353 -11.36 13.38 -27.64
N SER A 354 -10.12 13.01 -27.94
CA SER A 354 -8.94 13.60 -27.29
C SER A 354 -8.91 15.09 -27.58
N ASN A 355 -9.06 15.92 -26.56
CA ASN A 355 -8.89 17.36 -26.67
C ASN A 355 -7.42 17.68 -26.33
N ILE A 356 -6.58 17.80 -27.35
CA ILE A 356 -5.14 18.07 -27.21
C ILE A 356 -4.87 19.33 -26.37
N ALA A 357 -5.73 20.35 -26.48
CA ALA A 357 -5.58 21.57 -25.68
C ALA A 357 -5.86 21.30 -24.19
N ALA A 358 -6.92 20.56 -23.88
CA ALA A 358 -7.23 20.15 -22.50
C ALA A 358 -6.15 19.23 -21.92
N LEU A 359 -5.62 18.29 -22.72
CA LEU A 359 -4.50 17.44 -22.33
C LEU A 359 -3.26 18.26 -22.00
N THR A 360 -2.92 19.22 -22.86
CA THR A 360 -1.77 20.10 -22.67
C THR A 360 -1.92 20.92 -21.40
N GLN A 361 -3.08 21.54 -21.17
CA GLN A 361 -3.36 22.33 -19.97
C GLN A 361 -3.30 21.48 -18.69
N THR A 362 -3.91 20.28 -18.74
CA THR A 362 -3.89 19.33 -17.63
C THR A 362 -2.44 18.95 -17.30
N LEU A 363 -1.63 18.56 -18.29
CA LEU A 363 -0.22 18.22 -18.11
C LEU A 363 0.58 19.37 -17.50
N GLN A 364 0.42 20.60 -18.01
CA GLN A 364 1.18 21.77 -17.53
C GLN A 364 0.88 22.11 -16.07
N THR A 365 -0.34 21.85 -15.60
CA THR A 365 -0.77 22.18 -14.24
C THR A 365 -0.78 20.98 -13.30
N ALA A 366 -0.47 19.79 -13.80
CA ALA A 366 -0.48 18.57 -13.00
C ALA A 366 0.63 18.61 -11.94
N SER A 367 0.27 18.32 -10.70
CA SER A 367 1.17 18.19 -9.55
C SER A 367 0.89 16.88 -8.84
N LEU A 368 1.95 16.19 -8.41
CA LEU A 368 1.85 14.95 -7.64
C LEU A 368 2.61 15.14 -6.32
N SER A 369 1.96 14.83 -5.21
CA SER A 369 2.63 14.72 -3.90
C SER A 369 2.41 13.32 -3.33
N ARG A 370 3.51 12.67 -2.96
CA ARG A 370 3.54 11.29 -2.47
C ARG A 370 3.68 11.27 -0.96
N PRO A 371 2.85 10.53 -0.22
CA PRO A 371 3.01 10.40 1.22
C PRO A 371 4.35 9.73 1.56
N LEU A 372 4.91 10.09 2.71
CA LEU A 372 6.15 9.50 3.24
C LEU A 372 5.87 8.55 4.40
N ALA A 373 6.72 7.54 4.61
CA ALA A 373 6.60 6.57 5.69
C ALA A 373 6.68 7.24 7.07
N GLY A 374 7.55 8.24 7.22
CA GLY A 374 7.67 9.07 8.43
C GLY A 374 6.51 10.06 8.63
N GLY A 375 5.56 10.10 7.70
CA GLY A 375 4.49 11.09 7.64
C GLY A 375 4.84 12.32 6.81
N GLY A 376 3.82 13.09 6.43
CA GLY A 376 3.98 14.19 5.49
C GLY A 376 3.92 13.73 4.04
N TYR A 377 4.35 14.62 3.14
CA TYR A 377 4.32 14.42 1.70
C TYR A 377 5.58 14.99 1.07
N ALA A 378 6.10 14.29 0.06
CA ALA A 378 7.13 14.76 -0.84
C ALA A 378 6.53 15.13 -2.20
N GLU A 379 6.99 16.24 -2.78
CA GLU A 379 6.60 16.63 -4.13
C GLU A 379 7.33 15.77 -5.17
N VAL A 380 6.61 15.26 -6.17
CA VAL A 380 7.19 14.55 -7.30
C VAL A 380 7.30 15.53 -8.47
N THR A 381 8.53 15.92 -8.78
CA THR A 381 8.90 16.74 -9.93
C THR A 381 9.08 15.85 -11.16
N PHE A 382 8.46 16.20 -12.28
CA PHE A 382 8.55 15.43 -13.51
C PHE A 382 8.40 16.35 -14.74
N PRO A 383 8.99 15.98 -15.89
CA PRO A 383 8.70 16.67 -17.15
C PRO A 383 7.21 16.61 -17.47
N LYS A 384 6.61 17.73 -17.86
CA LYS A 384 5.17 17.84 -18.15
C LYS A 384 4.80 17.26 -19.54
N THR A 385 5.19 16.01 -19.79
CA THR A 385 4.93 15.27 -21.03
C THR A 385 4.16 14.00 -20.73
N ILE A 386 3.39 13.51 -21.70
CA ILE A 386 2.59 12.29 -21.55
C ILE A 386 3.48 11.07 -21.28
N ASP A 387 4.63 10.98 -21.96
CA ASP A 387 5.60 9.90 -21.77
C ASP A 387 6.06 9.83 -20.32
N SER A 388 6.42 10.96 -19.73
CA SER A 388 6.91 11.04 -18.35
C SER A 388 5.85 10.64 -17.34
N VAL A 389 4.64 11.20 -17.41
CA VAL A 389 3.56 10.85 -16.46
C VAL A 389 3.08 9.41 -16.63
N SER A 390 3.24 8.81 -17.81
CA SER A 390 2.90 7.41 -18.04
C SER A 390 3.85 6.44 -17.34
N GLN A 391 5.07 6.87 -16.98
CA GLN A 391 6.01 6.07 -16.20
C GLN A 391 5.72 6.10 -14.69
N ILE A 392 4.93 7.06 -14.22
CA ILE A 392 4.67 7.22 -12.78
C ILE A 392 3.49 6.35 -12.38
N VAL A 393 3.78 5.24 -11.70
CA VAL A 393 2.75 4.43 -11.03
C VAL A 393 2.28 5.14 -9.77
N LEU A 394 0.97 5.26 -9.61
CA LEU A 394 0.34 5.85 -8.44
C LEU A 394 0.34 4.85 -7.28
N LEU A 395 0.71 5.34 -6.11
CA LEU A 395 0.76 4.56 -4.87
C LEU A 395 -0.38 4.96 -3.92
N PRO A 396 -0.77 4.07 -2.99
CA PRO A 396 -1.73 4.41 -1.94
C PRO A 396 -1.39 5.71 -1.21
N GLY A 397 -2.37 6.63 -1.18
CA GLY A 397 -2.29 7.93 -0.53
C GLY A 397 -1.67 9.05 -1.38
N ASP A 398 -1.23 8.78 -2.62
CA ASP A 398 -0.77 9.82 -3.54
C ASP A 398 -1.86 10.90 -3.73
N HIS A 399 -1.45 12.16 -3.76
CA HIS A 399 -2.31 13.28 -4.10
C HIS A 399 -1.93 13.86 -5.45
N LEU A 400 -2.90 13.92 -6.33
CA LEU A 400 -2.79 14.41 -7.68
C LEU A 400 -3.74 15.59 -7.86
N ALA A 401 -3.25 16.68 -8.43
CA ALA A 401 -4.05 17.86 -8.71
C ALA A 401 -3.67 18.47 -10.05
N TRP A 402 -4.63 19.07 -10.74
CA TRP A 402 -4.44 19.86 -11.96
C TRP A 402 -5.56 20.89 -12.10
N LYS A 403 -5.37 21.86 -12.99
CA LYS A 403 -6.40 22.87 -13.32
C LYS A 403 -7.15 22.45 -14.58
N HIS A 404 -8.47 22.57 -14.53
CA HIS A 404 -9.38 22.31 -15.65
C HIS A 404 -9.44 23.48 -16.64
#